data_AF-A0A0I9SDW6-F1
#
_entry.id   AF-A0A0I9SDW6-F1
#
_cell.length_a   1.000
_cell.length_b   1.000
_cell.length_c   1.000
_cell.angle_alpha   90.00
_cell.angle_beta   90.00
_cell.angle_gamma   90.00
#
_symmetry.space_group_name_H-M   'P 1'
#
loop_
_entity.id
_entity.type
_entity.pdbx_description
1 polymer ?
#
loop_
_entity_poly.entity_id
_entity_poly.type
_entity_poly.pdbx_seq_one_letter_code
_entity_poly.pdbx_strand_id
1 'polypeptide(L)'
;MKDTCVYDCTMVELDKHHHTKGNITVVGNNQTIPFDVQRIYYLYDIPGGESRGGHAHKELRQLIVAASGSFTVILDDGKVKRKFVLNRPYQGLLIVPGIWRTLDDFSSGAVCLVLASHVYDETDYIRSYNDFVNYKYDTVTR
;
A
#
# COMPACT_ATOMS: atom_id res chain seq x y z
N MET A 1 5.24 7.58 -15.15
CA MET A 1 4.25 7.13 -14.13
C MET A 1 3.30 6.06 -14.65
N LYS A 2 2.94 6.04 -15.95
CA LYS A 2 2.23 4.89 -16.55
C LYS A 2 3.08 3.61 -16.59
N ASP A 3 4.41 3.75 -16.68
CA ASP A 3 5.34 2.64 -16.90
C ASP A 3 5.64 1.78 -15.66
N THR A 4 5.10 2.13 -14.49
CA THR A 4 5.22 1.27 -13.30
C THR A 4 4.43 -0.02 -13.48
N CYS A 5 4.89 -1.11 -12.88
CA CYS A 5 4.20 -2.38 -12.87
C CYS A 5 4.17 -2.96 -11.44
N VAL A 6 3.43 -4.05 -11.26
CA VAL A 6 3.36 -4.71 -9.94
C VAL A 6 4.71 -5.22 -9.45
N TYR A 7 5.72 -5.36 -10.32
CA TYR A 7 7.09 -5.77 -9.95
C TYR A 7 7.93 -4.63 -9.36
N ASP A 8 7.54 -3.37 -9.57
CA ASP A 8 8.15 -2.20 -8.91
C ASP A 8 7.65 -2.03 -7.47
N CYS A 9 6.58 -2.74 -7.10
CA CYS A 9 6.12 -2.85 -5.73
C CYS A 9 6.87 -3.97 -5.01
N THR A 10 7.38 -3.67 -3.83
CA THR A 10 8.28 -4.59 -3.11
C THR A 10 7.93 -4.68 -1.63
N MET A 11 8.11 -5.88 -1.08
CA MET A 11 8.10 -6.10 0.35
C MET A 11 9.45 -5.69 0.90
N VAL A 12 9.46 -4.84 1.92
CA VAL A 12 10.67 -4.43 2.62
C VAL A 12 10.62 -4.92 4.05
N GLU A 13 11.77 -5.39 4.54
CA GLU A 13 11.98 -5.56 5.96
C GLU A 13 12.36 -4.20 6.56
N LEU A 14 11.69 -3.83 7.64
CA LEU A 14 11.85 -2.55 8.32
C LEU A 14 12.85 -2.72 9.47
N ASP A 15 13.56 -1.63 9.79
CA ASP A 15 14.58 -1.66 10.85
C ASP A 15 13.94 -1.93 12.22
N LYS A 16 14.09 -3.17 12.68
CA LYS A 16 13.49 -3.69 13.90
C LYS A 16 14.58 -3.83 14.97
N HIS A 17 14.46 -3.02 16.00
CA HIS A 17 15.29 -3.09 17.19
C HIS A 17 14.59 -3.96 18.25
N HIS A 18 15.16 -5.13 18.52
CA HIS A 18 14.64 -6.07 19.51
C HIS A 18 15.22 -5.79 20.90
N HIS A 19 14.37 -5.79 21.92
CA HIS A 19 14.74 -5.73 23.34
C HIS A 19 13.91 -6.72 24.16
N THR A 20 14.39 -7.05 25.37
CA THR A 20 13.69 -7.95 26.31
C THR A 20 12.28 -7.47 26.68
N LYS A 21 12.03 -6.16 26.60
CA LYS A 21 10.73 -5.53 26.92
C LYS A 21 9.83 -5.33 25.70
N GLY A 22 10.28 -5.66 24.49
CA GLY A 22 9.49 -5.46 23.27
C GLY A 22 10.34 -5.13 22.05
N ASN A 23 9.68 -4.70 20.98
CA ASN A 23 10.33 -4.35 19.71
C ASN A 23 9.96 -2.92 19.32
N ILE A 24 10.90 -2.21 18.72
CA ILE A 24 10.66 -0.91 18.07
C ILE A 24 11.01 -1.09 16.60
N THR A 25 10.10 -0.71 15.71
CA THR A 25 10.36 -0.65 14.27
C THR A 25 10.36 0.81 13.83
N VAL A 26 11.42 1.25 13.16
CA VAL A 26 11.56 2.65 12.73
C VAL A 26 11.36 2.77 11.21
N VAL A 27 10.62 3.80 10.80
CA VAL A 27 10.49 4.20 9.39
C VAL A 27 10.90 5.66 9.27
N GLY A 28 12.06 5.91 8.67
CA GLY A 28 12.60 7.25 8.42
C GLY A 28 12.49 7.65 6.95
N ASN A 29 12.15 8.92 6.72
CA ASN A 29 12.15 9.52 5.37
C ASN A 29 13.55 9.43 4.75
N ASN A 30 13.61 9.10 3.46
CA ASN A 30 14.85 9.01 2.67
C ASN A 30 15.92 8.06 3.27
N GLN A 31 15.51 7.17 4.18
CA GLN A 31 16.36 6.14 4.78
C GLN A 31 15.69 4.77 4.64
N THR A 32 14.54 4.58 5.26
CA THR A 32 13.77 3.33 5.18
C THR A 32 12.91 3.28 3.92
N ILE A 33 12.43 4.45 3.48
CA ILE A 33 11.54 4.60 2.33
C ILE A 33 12.06 5.69 1.38
N PRO A 34 11.81 5.56 0.06
CA PRO A 34 12.35 6.48 -0.96
C PRO A 34 11.46 7.72 -1.17
N PHE A 35 10.77 8.19 -0.13
CA PHE A 35 9.91 9.37 -0.17
C PHE A 35 9.73 9.98 1.22
N ASP A 36 9.29 11.24 1.27
CA ASP A 36 8.91 11.90 2.52
C ASP A 36 7.48 11.52 2.92
N VAL A 37 7.29 11.02 4.15
CA VAL A 37 5.94 10.83 4.71
C VAL A 37 5.32 12.20 4.99
N GLN A 38 4.26 12.52 4.26
CA GLN A 38 3.45 13.73 4.48
C GLN A 38 2.14 13.43 5.20
N ARG A 39 1.72 12.16 5.23
CA ARG A 39 0.47 11.74 5.85
C ARG A 39 0.57 10.31 6.36
N ILE A 40 -0.04 10.07 7.51
CA ILE A 40 -0.24 8.74 8.08
C ILE A 40 -1.74 8.56 8.29
N TYR A 41 -2.25 7.39 7.94
CA TYR A 41 -3.60 6.97 8.28
C TYR A 41 -3.60 5.48 8.58
N TYR A 42 -4.60 5.01 9.30
CA TYR A 42 -4.72 3.61 9.65
C TYR A 42 -6.18 3.16 9.60
N LEU A 43 -6.38 1.92 9.16
CA LEU A 43 -7.67 1.24 9.23
C LEU A 43 -7.65 0.26 10.40
N TYR A 44 -8.75 0.22 11.13
CA TYR A 44 -8.95 -0.61 12.32
C TYR A 44 -10.43 -0.99 12.42
N ASP A 45 -10.76 -1.94 13.29
CA ASP A 45 -12.12 -2.49 13.49
C ASP A 45 -12.81 -2.95 12.20
N ILE A 46 -12.02 -3.45 11.25
CA ILE A 46 -12.53 -4.14 10.08
C ILE A 46 -12.91 -5.56 10.51
N PRO A 47 -14.16 -6.01 10.28
CA PRO A 47 -14.56 -7.37 10.66
C PRO A 47 -13.70 -8.43 9.96
N GLY A 48 -13.54 -9.59 10.61
CA GLY A 48 -12.73 -10.67 10.08
C GLY A 48 -13.29 -11.21 8.77
N GLY A 49 -12.42 -11.44 7.77
CA GLY A 49 -12.79 -11.91 6.44
C GLY A 49 -13.34 -10.83 5.50
N GLU A 50 -13.56 -9.60 5.98
CA GLU A 50 -14.02 -8.49 5.14
C GLU A 50 -12.92 -7.98 4.22
N SER A 51 -13.37 -7.24 3.21
CA SER A 51 -12.53 -6.60 2.20
C SER A 51 -12.72 -5.10 2.18
N ARG A 52 -11.69 -4.38 1.75
CA ARG A 52 -11.70 -2.92 1.55
C ARG A 52 -11.04 -2.58 0.22
N GLY A 53 -11.66 -1.64 -0.48
CA GLY A 53 -11.00 -0.92 -1.56
C GLY A 53 -11.51 -1.25 -2.95
N GLY A 54 -10.59 -1.09 -3.89
CA GLY A 54 -10.84 -0.96 -5.32
C GLY A 54 -10.51 0.45 -5.78
N HIS A 55 -9.21 0.81 -5.78
CA HIS A 55 -8.75 2.08 -6.35
C HIS A 55 -7.25 2.07 -6.68
N ALA A 56 -6.85 3.00 -7.54
CA ALA A 56 -5.46 3.37 -7.78
C ALA A 56 -5.23 4.85 -7.42
N HIS A 57 -3.96 5.24 -7.41
CA HIS A 57 -3.52 6.63 -7.27
C HIS A 57 -2.62 7.01 -8.44
N LYS A 58 -2.66 8.27 -8.88
CA LYS A 58 -1.84 8.74 -10.01
C LYS A 58 -0.40 9.02 -9.57
N GLU A 59 -0.23 9.66 -8.42
CA GLU A 59 1.04 10.19 -7.93
C GLU A 59 1.46 9.62 -6.56
N LEU A 60 0.51 9.14 -5.75
CA LEU A 60 0.80 8.69 -4.38
C LEU A 60 1.71 7.45 -4.31
N ARG A 61 2.77 7.55 -3.52
CA ARG A 61 3.58 6.42 -3.03
C ARG A 61 3.14 6.06 -1.62
N GLN A 62 3.15 4.77 -1.31
CA GLN A 62 2.67 4.28 -0.02
C GLN A 62 3.57 3.18 0.54
N LEU A 63 3.75 3.17 1.85
CA LEU A 63 4.19 2.01 2.62
C LEU A 63 3.00 1.51 3.42
N ILE A 64 2.58 0.26 3.20
CA ILE A 64 1.51 -0.39 3.97
C ILE A 64 2.14 -1.38 4.95
N VAL A 65 1.71 -1.34 6.22
CA VAL A 65 2.20 -2.21 7.29
C VAL A 65 1.01 -2.81 8.04
N ALA A 66 1.07 -4.11 8.34
CA ALA A 66 0.17 -4.72 9.32
C ALA A 66 0.72 -4.47 10.72
N ALA A 67 0.30 -3.36 11.34
CA ALA A 67 0.74 -2.98 12.69
C ALA A 67 0.20 -3.94 13.76
N SER A 68 -0.95 -4.55 13.49
CA SER A 68 -1.55 -5.64 14.27
C SER A 68 -2.30 -6.57 13.33
N GLY A 69 -2.44 -7.84 13.72
CA GLY A 69 -3.16 -8.86 12.96
C GLY A 69 -2.55 -9.13 11.58
N SER A 70 -3.40 -9.45 10.62
CA SER A 70 -3.01 -9.70 9.24
C SER A 70 -4.07 -9.28 8.24
N PHE A 71 -3.65 -9.04 7.01
CA PHE A 71 -4.52 -8.91 5.84
C PHE A 71 -3.72 -9.17 4.57
N THR A 72 -4.42 -9.35 3.47
CA THR A 72 -3.84 -9.47 2.14
C THR A 72 -3.94 -8.12 1.41
N VAL A 73 -2.85 -7.70 0.76
CA VAL A 73 -2.89 -6.67 -0.29
C VAL A 73 -2.80 -7.34 -1.66
N ILE A 74 -3.75 -7.05 -2.54
CA ILE A 74 -3.70 -7.46 -3.95
C ILE A 74 -3.37 -6.23 -4.78
N LEU A 75 -2.31 -6.32 -5.57
CA LEU A 75 -1.87 -5.28 -6.49
C LEU A 75 -2.14 -5.70 -7.93
N ASP A 76 -2.57 -4.76 -8.75
CA ASP A 76 -2.93 -4.95 -10.15
C ASP A 76 -2.40 -3.77 -10.97
N ASP A 77 -1.63 -4.03 -12.01
CA ASP A 77 -1.18 -3.00 -12.97
C ASP A 77 -2.07 -2.91 -14.22
N GLY A 78 -3.14 -3.72 -14.28
CA GLY A 78 -4.08 -3.86 -15.37
C GLY A 78 -3.77 -5.02 -16.31
N LYS A 79 -2.59 -5.67 -16.16
CA LYS A 79 -2.19 -6.88 -16.90
C LYS A 79 -1.80 -8.03 -15.98
N VAL A 80 -1.10 -7.73 -14.89
CA VAL A 80 -0.58 -8.71 -13.93
C VAL A 80 -1.09 -8.37 -12.54
N LYS A 81 -1.49 -9.41 -11.81
CA LYS A 81 -1.88 -9.31 -10.40
C LYS A 81 -0.84 -9.98 -9.51
N ARG A 82 -0.54 -9.37 -8.36
CA ARG A 82 0.30 -9.95 -7.30
C ARG A 82 -0.41 -9.86 -5.96
N LYS A 83 -0.31 -10.93 -5.17
CA LYS A 83 -0.90 -11.04 -3.84
C LYS A 83 0.21 -11.01 -2.78
N PHE A 84 0.03 -10.21 -1.74
CA PHE A 84 0.96 -10.08 -0.62
C PHE A 84 0.20 -10.26 0.68
N VAL A 85 0.69 -11.12 1.57
CA VAL A 85 0.17 -11.24 2.93
C VAL A 85 1.03 -10.38 3.84
N LEU A 86 0.40 -9.46 4.57
CA LEU A 86 1.06 -8.67 5.60
C LEU A 86 0.58 -9.18 6.95
N ASN A 87 1.49 -9.75 7.74
CA ASN A 87 1.20 -10.32 9.06
C ASN A 87 2.36 -10.14 10.06
N ARG A 88 3.35 -9.30 9.71
CA ARG A 88 4.49 -8.95 10.55
C ARG A 88 4.60 -7.43 10.64
N PRO A 89 4.67 -6.84 11.84
CA PRO A 89 4.75 -5.38 12.01
C PRO A 89 6.13 -4.80 11.65
N TYR A 90 7.11 -5.66 11.35
CA TYR A 90 8.44 -5.28 10.86
C TYR A 90 8.60 -5.52 9.35
N GLN A 91 7.52 -5.78 8.64
CA GLN A 91 7.49 -5.84 7.18
C GLN A 91 6.51 -4.81 6.65
N GLY A 92 6.85 -4.19 5.53
CA GLY A 92 5.98 -3.25 4.84
C GLY A 92 5.98 -3.46 3.34
N LEU A 93 4.84 -3.19 2.70
CA LEU A 93 4.69 -3.24 1.26
C LEU A 93 4.81 -1.82 0.69
N LEU A 94 5.88 -1.56 -0.05
CA LEU A 94 6.05 -0.35 -0.83
C LEU A 94 5.24 -0.45 -2.13
N ILE A 95 4.38 0.53 -2.35
CA ILE A 95 3.51 0.65 -3.52
C ILE A 95 3.87 1.93 -4.26
N VAL A 96 4.23 1.78 -5.53
CA VAL A 96 4.49 2.89 -6.45
C VAL A 96 3.18 3.45 -7.04
N PRO A 97 3.20 4.66 -7.62
CA PRO A 97 1.99 5.24 -8.21
C PRO A 97 1.51 4.45 -9.42
N GLY A 98 0.24 4.63 -9.77
CA GLY A 98 -0.40 3.99 -10.90
C GLY A 98 -0.64 2.50 -10.70
N ILE A 99 -0.83 2.02 -9.47
CA ILE A 99 -1.14 0.61 -9.17
C ILE A 99 -2.51 0.54 -8.51
N TRP A 100 -3.40 -0.29 -9.07
CA TRP A 100 -4.68 -0.60 -8.47
C TRP A 100 -4.48 -1.56 -7.30
N ARG A 101 -5.21 -1.34 -6.21
CA ARG A 101 -5.13 -2.22 -5.05
C ARG A 101 -6.48 -2.51 -4.41
N THR A 102 -6.57 -3.71 -3.84
CA THR A 102 -7.60 -4.12 -2.88
C THR A 102 -6.92 -4.67 -1.62
N LEU A 103 -7.64 -4.61 -0.50
CA LEU A 103 -7.26 -5.18 0.77
C LEU A 103 -8.29 -6.24 1.15
N ASP A 104 -7.87 -7.47 1.38
CA ASP A 104 -8.77 -8.61 1.59
C ASP A 104 -8.35 -9.42 2.81
N ASP A 105 -9.25 -10.27 3.30
CA ASP A 105 -8.95 -11.31 4.31
C ASP A 105 -8.33 -10.72 5.58
N PHE A 106 -8.96 -9.66 6.11
CA PHE A 106 -8.54 -9.08 7.38
C PHE A 106 -8.76 -10.08 8.52
N SER A 107 -7.77 -10.24 9.39
CA SER A 107 -7.96 -10.92 10.67
C SER A 107 -8.74 -10.02 11.63
N SER A 108 -9.42 -10.62 12.61
CA SER A 108 -9.97 -9.85 13.73
C SER A 108 -8.85 -9.06 14.43
N GLY A 109 -9.11 -7.79 14.75
CA GLY A 109 -8.14 -6.90 15.39
C GLY A 109 -6.97 -6.46 14.49
N ALA A 110 -7.08 -6.63 13.17
CA ALA A 110 -6.09 -6.15 12.23
C ALA A 110 -6.04 -4.62 12.20
N VAL A 111 -4.82 -4.07 12.15
CA VAL A 111 -4.56 -2.64 11.96
C VAL A 111 -3.69 -2.46 10.72
N CYS A 112 -4.27 -1.88 9.67
CA CYS A 112 -3.57 -1.53 8.44
C CYS A 112 -3.06 -0.10 8.54
N LEU A 113 -1.77 0.06 8.84
CA LEU A 113 -1.08 1.34 8.93
C LEU A 113 -0.53 1.72 7.56
N VAL A 114 -0.74 2.97 7.14
CA VAL A 114 -0.28 3.47 5.84
C VAL A 114 0.46 4.79 6.00
N LEU A 115 1.70 4.82 5.51
CA LEU A 115 2.52 6.01 5.38
C LEU A 115 2.48 6.45 3.91
N ALA A 116 2.13 7.71 3.67
CA ALA A 116 1.80 8.25 2.36
C ALA A 116 2.70 9.43 1.99
N SER A 117 3.15 9.47 0.75
CA SER A 117 4.05 10.52 0.24
C SER A 117 3.39 11.89 0.02
N HIS A 118 2.06 11.93 0.02
CA HIS A 118 1.29 13.16 -0.19
C HIS A 118 0.19 13.29 0.87
N VAL A 119 -0.20 14.54 1.13
CA VAL A 119 -1.45 14.90 1.81
C VAL A 119 -2.67 14.31 1.07
N TYR A 120 -3.85 14.39 1.68
CA TYR A 120 -5.07 13.90 1.02
C TYR A 120 -5.43 14.80 -0.17
N ASP A 121 -5.62 14.18 -1.32
CA ASP A 121 -6.15 14.79 -2.53
C ASP A 121 -7.11 13.80 -3.19
N GLU A 122 -8.38 14.17 -3.33
CA GLU A 122 -9.39 13.33 -3.98
C GLU A 122 -9.13 13.17 -5.48
N THR A 123 -8.49 14.15 -6.13
CA THR A 123 -8.23 14.14 -7.57
C THR A 123 -7.15 13.14 -7.98
N ASP A 124 -6.35 12.69 -7.01
CA ASP A 124 -5.34 11.63 -7.19
C ASP A 124 -5.96 10.24 -7.30
N TYR A 125 -7.19 10.04 -6.79
CA TYR A 125 -7.86 8.74 -6.82
C TYR A 125 -8.36 8.38 -8.21
N ILE A 126 -8.21 7.10 -8.56
CA ILE A 126 -8.91 6.45 -9.67
C ILE A 126 -9.77 5.33 -9.07
N ARG A 127 -11.10 5.54 -9.04
CA ARG A 127 -12.05 4.67 -8.33
C ARG A 127 -12.76 3.64 -9.21
N SER A 128 -12.67 3.80 -10.52
CA SER A 128 -13.20 2.86 -11.51
C SER A 128 -12.05 2.04 -12.10
N TYR A 129 -12.22 0.72 -12.14
CA TYR A 129 -11.19 -0.15 -12.71
C TYR A 129 -11.00 0.10 -14.21
N ASN A 130 -12.07 0.39 -14.95
CA ASN A 130 -11.98 0.73 -16.37
C ASN A 130 -11.20 2.03 -16.59
N ASP A 131 -11.44 3.04 -15.76
CA ASP A 131 -10.71 4.31 -15.82
C ASP A 131 -9.23 4.11 -15.47
N PHE A 132 -8.93 3.18 -14.55
CA PHE A 132 -7.57 2.79 -14.22
C PHE A 132 -6.85 2.11 -15.40
N VAL A 133 -7.50 1.14 -16.06
CA VAL A 133 -6.93 0.46 -17.25
C VAL A 133 -6.70 1.47 -18.38
N ASN A 134 -7.65 2.38 -18.62
CA ASN A 134 -7.49 3.46 -19.59
C ASN A 134 -6.36 4.41 -19.20
N TYR A 135 -6.29 4.83 -17.93
CA TYR A 135 -5.18 5.64 -17.43
C TYR A 135 -3.82 4.94 -17.67
N LYS A 136 -3.74 3.62 -17.43
CA LYS A 136 -2.50 2.84 -17.57
C LYS A 136 -2.07 2.62 -19.02
N TYR A 137 -2.99 2.33 -19.92
CA TYR A 137 -2.65 1.83 -21.25
C TYR A 137 -3.22 2.63 -22.41
N ASP A 138 -4.10 3.60 -22.18
CA ASP A 138 -4.65 4.37 -23.27
C ASP A 138 -3.61 5.35 -23.83
N THR A 139 -3.46 5.27 -25.14
CA THR A 139 -2.52 6.01 -25.99
C THR A 139 -3.15 7.24 -26.65
N VAL A 140 -4.44 7.50 -26.46
CA VAL A 140 -5.19 8.55 -27.19
C VAL A 140 -4.80 9.99 -26.81
N THR A 141 -3.94 10.20 -25.82
CA THR A 141 -3.31 11.51 -25.53
C THR A 141 -1.77 11.40 -25.54
N ARG A 142 -1.22 11.08 -26.72
CA ARG A 142 0.14 11.47 -27.09
C ARG A 142 0.09 12.68 -28.00
#